data_AF-A0A1V1P3L2-F1
#
_entry.id   AF-A0A1V1P3L2-F1
#
_cell.length_a   1.000
_cell.length_b   1.000
_cell.length_c   1.000
_cell.angle_alpha   90.00
_cell.angle_beta   90.00
_cell.angle_gamma   90.00
#
_symmetry.space_group_name_H-M   'P 1'
#
loop_
_entity.id
_entity.type
_entity.pdbx_description
1 polymer ?
#
loop_
_entity_poly.entity_id
_entity_poly.type
_entity_poly.pdbx_seq_one_letter_code
_entity_poly.pdbx_strand_id
1 'polypeptide(L)'
;MSQSKMALKPYLEAINDHCNQLSKDELKDIIIHLAKEMAFGERTTFLSNLYSISPVKPRGPDEINETDIRKKLFHEIEALKEEIQERVTSIEDGTYWDMRDYDDYYDYNEEPDYISEDQVDELKDLFNTTEDYFLDDHLILARDLYKKLFQLMDEFDGFDSYKYGYSLSSDTFCIKEYRARFCRCVYDTSDKSIR
;
A
#
# COMPACT_ATOMS: atom_id res chain seq x y z
N MET A 1 5.77 1.97 44.44
CA MET A 1 4.67 1.13 44.95
C MET A 1 5.11 -0.32 44.89
N SER A 2 5.01 -1.06 45.99
CA SER A 2 5.41 -2.48 46.03
C SER A 2 4.48 -3.30 45.14
N GLN A 3 5.03 -3.95 44.11
CA GLN A 3 4.28 -4.96 43.34
C GLN A 3 3.87 -6.08 44.30
N SER A 4 2.59 -6.13 44.67
CA SER A 4 2.07 -7.29 45.38
C SER A 4 2.08 -8.47 44.41
N LYS A 5 2.70 -9.58 44.80
CA LYS A 5 2.63 -10.82 44.03
C LYS A 5 1.20 -11.34 44.10
N MET A 6 0.41 -11.06 43.06
CA MET A 6 -0.91 -11.66 42.89
C MET A 6 -0.75 -13.16 42.62
N ALA A 7 -1.59 -13.98 43.25
CA ALA A 7 -1.63 -15.42 42.96
C ALA A 7 -2.24 -15.68 41.58
N LEU A 8 -1.84 -16.78 40.92
CA LEU A 8 -2.28 -17.09 39.56
C LEU A 8 -3.80 -17.25 39.43
N LYS A 9 -4.46 -17.87 40.42
CA LYS A 9 -5.90 -18.13 40.38
C LYS A 9 -6.73 -16.82 40.34
N PRO A 10 -6.61 -15.88 41.29
CA PRO A 10 -7.37 -14.63 41.24
C PRO A 10 -7.01 -13.77 40.03
N TYR A 11 -5.78 -13.88 39.51
CA TYR A 11 -5.39 -13.23 38.26
C TYR A 11 -6.19 -13.77 37.06
N LEU A 12 -6.28 -15.10 36.92
CA LEU A 12 -7.05 -15.72 35.82
C LEU A 12 -8.56 -15.48 35.95
N GLU A 13 -9.10 -15.47 37.18
CA GLU A 13 -10.50 -15.13 37.43
C GLU A 13 -10.79 -13.69 37.00
N ALA A 14 -9.93 -12.72 37.36
CA ALA A 14 -10.10 -11.33 36.94
C ALA A 14 -10.07 -11.17 35.41
N ILE A 15 -9.18 -11.87 34.71
CA ILE A 15 -9.15 -11.86 33.23
C ILE A 15 -10.42 -12.48 32.66
N ASN A 16 -10.85 -13.63 33.18
CA ASN A 16 -12.05 -14.31 32.69
C ASN A 16 -13.31 -13.44 32.88
N ASP A 17 -13.45 -12.82 34.05
CA ASP A 17 -14.55 -11.91 34.36
C ASP A 17 -14.56 -10.69 33.45
N HIS A 18 -13.37 -10.17 33.10
CA HIS A 18 -13.25 -9.09 32.15
C HIS A 18 -13.63 -9.52 30.72
N CYS A 19 -13.10 -10.65 30.24
CA CYS A 19 -13.40 -11.17 28.91
C CYS A 19 -14.89 -11.48 28.72
N ASN A 20 -15.59 -11.92 29.77
CA ASN A 20 -17.03 -12.20 29.72
C ASN A 20 -17.91 -10.95 29.54
N GLN A 21 -17.36 -9.75 29.76
CA GLN A 21 -18.07 -8.48 29.56
C GLN A 21 -17.92 -7.94 28.14
N LEU A 22 -17.01 -8.51 27.34
CA LEU A 22 -16.64 -8.03 26.02
C LEU A 22 -17.33 -8.82 24.91
N SER A 23 -17.65 -8.13 23.84
CA SER A 23 -18.04 -8.76 22.58
C SER A 23 -16.85 -9.42 21.89
N LYS A 24 -17.14 -10.24 20.86
CA LYS A 24 -16.10 -10.90 20.06
C LYS A 24 -15.21 -9.90 19.32
N ASP A 25 -15.79 -8.81 18.83
CA ASP A 25 -15.05 -7.78 18.09
C ASP A 25 -14.13 -7.00 19.04
N GLU A 26 -14.60 -6.66 20.25
CA GLU A 26 -13.76 -6.00 21.25
C GLU A 26 -12.61 -6.89 21.72
N LEU A 27 -12.83 -8.20 21.89
CA LEU A 27 -11.75 -9.15 22.20
C LEU A 27 -10.73 -9.23 21.07
N LYS A 28 -11.18 -9.23 19.80
CA LYS A 28 -10.31 -9.21 18.63
C LYS A 28 -9.45 -7.94 18.62
N ASP A 29 -10.04 -6.78 18.87
CA ASP A 29 -9.35 -5.49 18.87
C ASP A 29 -8.29 -5.42 19.98
N ILE A 30 -8.58 -5.95 21.17
CA ILE A 30 -7.60 -6.05 22.26
C ILE A 30 -6.41 -6.94 21.86
N ILE A 31 -6.66 -8.11 21.26
CA ILE A 31 -5.58 -9.01 20.82
C ILE A 31 -4.73 -8.33 19.74
N ILE A 32 -5.35 -7.62 18.79
CA ILE A 32 -4.65 -6.84 17.77
C ILE A 32 -3.82 -5.73 18.41
N HIS A 33 -4.36 -5.04 19.42
CA HIS A 33 -3.64 -3.99 20.14
C HIS A 33 -2.40 -4.55 20.84
N LEU A 34 -2.52 -5.67 21.55
CA LEU A 34 -1.39 -6.36 22.17
C LEU A 34 -0.35 -6.80 21.13
N ALA A 35 -0.79 -7.31 19.98
CA ALA A 35 0.11 -7.71 18.90
C ALA A 35 0.89 -6.51 18.31
N LYS A 36 0.29 -5.32 18.26
CA LYS A 36 0.95 -4.08 17.80
C LYS A 36 2.08 -3.64 18.73
N GLU A 37 2.01 -3.96 20.02
CA GLU A 37 3.05 -3.64 21.00
C GLU A 37 4.26 -4.59 20.97
N MET A 38 4.15 -5.73 20.28
CA MET A 38 5.22 -6.72 20.21
C MET A 38 6.42 -6.22 19.38
N ALA A 39 7.62 -6.39 19.94
CA ALA A 39 8.85 -6.13 19.21
C ALA A 39 8.98 -7.06 17.98
N PHE A 40 9.65 -6.60 16.91
CA PHE A 40 9.78 -7.33 15.65
C PHE A 40 10.22 -8.79 15.83
N GLY A 41 11.25 -9.04 16.67
CA GLY A 41 11.76 -10.38 16.93
C GLY A 41 10.83 -11.29 17.75
N GLU A 42 9.79 -10.74 18.37
CA GLU A 42 8.85 -11.49 19.22
C GLU A 42 7.52 -11.81 18.51
N ARG A 43 7.26 -11.22 17.34
CA ARG A 43 6.01 -11.42 16.58
C ARG A 43 5.79 -12.88 16.21
N THR A 44 6.83 -13.58 15.77
CA THR A 44 6.77 -15.01 15.45
C THR A 44 6.47 -15.85 16.70
N THR A 45 7.08 -15.53 17.84
CA THR A 45 6.82 -16.21 19.11
C THR A 45 5.40 -15.96 19.61
N PHE A 46 4.90 -14.72 19.48
CA PHE A 46 3.53 -14.38 19.81
C PHE A 46 2.52 -15.20 19.00
N LEU A 47 2.70 -15.26 17.67
CA LEU A 47 1.84 -16.06 16.80
C LEU A 47 1.92 -17.55 17.12
N SER A 48 3.13 -18.08 17.35
CA SER A 48 3.31 -19.48 17.76
C SER A 48 2.56 -19.80 19.05
N ASN A 49 2.63 -18.93 20.05
CA ASN A 49 1.93 -19.11 21.32
C ASN A 49 0.41 -19.04 21.12
N LEU A 50 -0.07 -18.06 20.37
CA LEU A 50 -1.49 -17.91 20.06
C LEU A 50 -2.06 -19.13 19.32
N TYR A 51 -1.34 -19.64 18.32
CA TYR A 51 -1.76 -20.81 17.55
C TYR A 51 -1.65 -22.11 18.35
N SER A 52 -0.73 -22.20 19.32
CA SER A 52 -0.61 -23.38 20.18
C SER A 52 -1.82 -23.59 21.11
N ILE A 53 -2.52 -22.51 21.46
CA ILE A 53 -3.70 -22.54 22.34
C ILE A 53 -5.02 -22.39 21.57
N SER A 54 -4.96 -22.05 20.28
CA SER A 54 -6.14 -21.88 19.43
C SER A 54 -6.64 -23.23 18.90
N PRO A 55 -7.96 -23.49 18.92
CA PRO A 55 -8.54 -24.68 18.28
C PRO A 55 -8.55 -24.58 16.75
N VAL A 56 -8.34 -23.38 16.20
CA VAL A 56 -8.32 -23.11 14.77
C VAL A 56 -6.88 -23.23 14.28
N LYS A 57 -6.64 -24.16 13.35
CA LYS A 57 -5.35 -24.22 12.66
C LYS A 57 -5.16 -22.92 11.86
N PRO A 58 -3.98 -22.28 11.96
CA PRO A 58 -3.69 -21.16 11.10
C PRO A 58 -3.81 -21.61 9.65
N ARG A 59 -4.50 -20.82 8.83
CA ARG A 59 -4.34 -20.91 7.38
C ARG A 59 -2.90 -20.49 7.13
N GLY A 60 -2.11 -21.35 6.49
CA GLY A 60 -0.79 -20.94 6.02
C GLY A 60 -0.96 -19.70 5.13
N PRO A 61 0.07 -18.85 5.01
CA PRO A 61 0.07 -17.83 3.96
C PRO A 61 -0.26 -18.53 2.65
N ASP A 62 -1.26 -18.02 1.91
CA ASP A 62 -1.54 -18.53 0.58
C ASP A 62 -0.24 -18.43 -0.22
N GLU A 63 0.16 -19.51 -0.88
CA GLU A 63 1.41 -19.53 -1.63
C GLU A 63 1.23 -18.65 -2.86
N ILE A 64 1.63 -17.38 -2.72
CA ILE A 64 1.36 -16.38 -3.73
C ILE A 64 2.34 -16.58 -4.89
N ASN A 65 1.83 -16.77 -6.11
CA ASN A 65 2.69 -16.78 -7.29
C ASN A 65 3.13 -15.36 -7.65
N GLU A 66 4.21 -14.90 -7.03
CA GLU A 66 4.80 -13.58 -7.27
C GLU A 66 5.11 -13.32 -8.75
N THR A 67 5.39 -14.36 -9.54
CA THR A 67 5.68 -14.19 -10.97
C THR A 67 4.44 -13.77 -11.74
N ASP A 68 3.29 -14.38 -11.45
CA ASP A 68 2.04 -14.06 -12.12
C ASP A 68 1.50 -12.69 -11.67
N ILE A 69 1.61 -12.40 -10.36
CA ILE A 69 1.28 -11.07 -9.82
C ILE A 69 2.14 -9.99 -10.46
N ARG A 70 3.45 -10.22 -10.54
CA ARG A 70 4.37 -9.27 -11.19
C ARG A 70 3.97 -8.99 -12.62
N LYS A 71 3.66 -10.02 -13.40
CA LYS A 71 3.23 -9.86 -14.80
C LYS A 71 1.94 -9.05 -14.90
N LYS A 72 0.96 -9.36 -14.04
CA LYS A 72 -0.33 -8.65 -14.00
C LYS A 72 -0.12 -7.16 -13.69
N LEU A 73 0.54 -6.84 -12.58
CA LEU A 73 0.75 -5.45 -12.17
C LEU A 73 1.67 -4.69 -13.15
N PHE A 74 2.63 -5.38 -13.76
CA PHE A 74 3.45 -4.77 -14.81
C PHE A 74 2.62 -4.40 -16.03
N HIS A 75 1.64 -5.22 -16.39
CA HIS A 75 0.73 -4.93 -17.49
C HIS A 75 -0.18 -3.75 -17.16
N GLU A 76 -0.73 -3.69 -15.94
CA GLU A 76 -1.54 -2.55 -15.47
C GLU A 76 -0.73 -1.23 -15.52
N ILE A 77 0.52 -1.24 -15.06
CA ILE A 77 1.40 -0.06 -15.15
C ILE A 77 1.67 0.35 -16.61
N GLU A 78 1.82 -0.60 -17.55
CA GLU A 78 1.97 -0.25 -18.97
C GLU A 78 0.65 0.24 -19.58
N ALA A 79 -0.49 -0.31 -19.19
CA ALA A 79 -1.80 0.16 -19.66
C ALA A 79 -2.03 1.61 -19.26
N LEU A 80 -1.80 1.96 -17.98
CA LEU A 80 -1.88 3.34 -17.51
C LEU A 80 -0.92 4.26 -18.28
N LYS A 81 0.29 3.78 -18.57
CA LYS A 81 1.25 4.53 -19.40
C LYS A 81 0.70 4.80 -20.80
N GLU A 82 0.17 3.78 -21.47
CA GLU A 82 -0.42 3.90 -22.81
C GLU A 82 -1.59 4.89 -22.81
N GLU A 83 -2.48 4.82 -21.81
CA GLU A 83 -3.61 5.74 -21.65
C GLU A 83 -3.15 7.20 -21.47
N ILE A 84 -2.10 7.43 -20.67
CA ILE A 84 -1.51 8.77 -20.51
C ILE A 84 -0.91 9.24 -21.84
N GLN A 85 -0.19 8.38 -22.56
CA GLN A 85 0.40 8.74 -23.87
C GLN A 85 -0.65 9.06 -24.92
N GLU A 86 -1.73 8.28 -24.99
CA GLU A 86 -2.86 8.54 -25.90
C GLU A 86 -3.49 9.90 -25.59
N ARG A 87 -3.71 10.20 -24.30
CA ARG A 87 -4.23 11.49 -23.87
C ARG A 87 -3.30 12.64 -24.26
N VAL A 88 -2.02 12.56 -23.91
CA VAL A 88 -1.02 13.59 -24.25
C VAL A 88 -0.99 13.83 -25.77
N THR A 89 -0.96 12.74 -26.55
CA THR A 89 -0.95 12.81 -28.02
C THR A 89 -2.21 13.50 -28.53
N SER A 90 -3.39 13.15 -28.00
CA SER A 90 -4.66 13.74 -28.41
C SER A 90 -4.74 15.25 -28.12
N ILE A 91 -4.12 15.70 -27.03
CA ILE A 91 -4.05 17.11 -26.67
C ILE A 91 -3.11 17.86 -27.62
N GLU A 92 -1.94 17.28 -27.90
CA GLU A 92 -0.92 17.89 -28.76
C GLU A 92 -1.31 17.94 -30.24
N ASP A 93 -2.01 16.92 -30.74
CA ASP A 93 -2.46 16.85 -32.13
C ASP A 93 -3.83 17.51 -32.38
N GLY A 94 -4.51 17.92 -31.30
CA GLY A 94 -5.79 18.62 -31.32
C GLY A 94 -7.02 17.71 -31.42
N THR A 95 -6.84 16.39 -31.59
CA THR A 95 -7.96 15.44 -31.69
C THR A 95 -8.74 15.30 -30.39
N TYR A 96 -8.14 15.67 -29.25
CA TYR A 96 -8.81 15.78 -27.95
C TYR A 96 -10.09 16.64 -28.05
N TRP A 97 -10.04 17.73 -28.82
CA TRP A 97 -11.16 18.64 -28.99
C TRP A 97 -12.23 18.10 -29.94
N ASP A 98 -11.85 17.22 -30.87
CA ASP A 98 -12.77 16.57 -31.81
C ASP A 98 -13.62 15.49 -31.14
N MET A 99 -13.17 14.94 -29.99
CA MET A 99 -13.89 13.94 -29.21
C MET A 99 -14.82 14.54 -28.14
N ARG A 100 -14.83 15.86 -27.97
CA ARG A 100 -15.67 16.54 -26.97
C ARG A 100 -17.10 16.67 -27.51
N ASP A 101 -18.04 15.95 -26.92
CA ASP A 101 -19.47 16.17 -27.19
C ASP A 101 -19.83 17.61 -26.77
N TYR A 102 -20.43 18.36 -27.70
CA TYR A 102 -20.74 19.79 -27.60
C TYR A 102 -21.66 20.22 -26.44
N ASP A 103 -22.11 19.29 -25.59
CA ASP A 103 -23.06 19.52 -24.50
C ASP A 103 -22.39 19.83 -23.14
N ASP A 104 -21.07 19.74 -23.04
CA ASP A 104 -20.36 20.04 -21.79
C ASP A 104 -20.06 21.55 -21.67
N TYR A 105 -20.77 22.20 -20.74
CA TYR A 105 -20.72 23.63 -20.39
C TYR A 105 -19.38 24.08 -19.75
N TYR A 106 -18.25 23.52 -20.19
CA TYR A 106 -16.92 23.92 -19.72
C TYR A 106 -16.41 25.16 -20.46
N ASP A 107 -15.68 26.00 -19.75
CA ASP A 107 -15.06 27.22 -20.26
C ASP A 107 -14.10 26.86 -21.39
N TYR A 108 -14.36 27.35 -22.60
CA TYR A 108 -13.51 27.15 -23.80
C TYR A 108 -12.08 27.68 -23.63
N ASN A 109 -11.79 28.38 -22.52
CA ASN A 109 -10.48 28.94 -22.20
C ASN A 109 -9.62 28.06 -21.27
N GLU A 110 -10.12 26.92 -20.79
CA GLU A 110 -9.34 26.02 -19.92
C GLU A 110 -8.52 25.03 -20.74
N GLU A 111 -7.19 25.06 -20.59
CA GLU A 111 -6.29 24.08 -21.20
C GLU A 111 -6.53 22.71 -20.56
N PRO A 112 -6.61 21.62 -21.35
CA PRO A 112 -6.85 20.29 -20.81
C PRO A 112 -5.64 19.82 -19.99
N ASP A 113 -5.91 19.17 -18.87
CA ASP A 113 -4.86 18.52 -18.09
C ASP A 113 -4.21 17.41 -18.91
N TYR A 114 -2.88 17.41 -18.99
CA TYR A 114 -2.10 16.38 -19.69
C TYR A 114 -2.23 15.01 -19.02
N ILE A 115 -2.52 14.99 -17.73
CA ILE A 115 -2.80 13.79 -16.94
C ILE A 115 -4.14 14.03 -16.23
N SER A 116 -5.13 13.15 -16.43
CA SER A 116 -6.45 13.29 -15.82
C SER A 116 -6.47 12.93 -14.33
N GLU A 117 -7.51 13.36 -13.60
CA GLU A 117 -7.75 12.91 -12.22
C GLU A 117 -7.81 11.39 -12.12
N ASP A 118 -8.53 10.73 -13.03
CA ASP A 118 -8.66 9.26 -13.04
C ASP A 118 -7.30 8.56 -13.17
N GLN A 119 -6.42 9.06 -14.04
CA GLN A 119 -5.07 8.52 -14.23
C GLN A 119 -4.19 8.74 -13.00
N VAL A 120 -4.36 9.88 -12.32
CA VAL A 120 -3.69 10.16 -11.05
C VAL A 120 -4.18 9.21 -9.96
N ASP A 121 -5.48 8.93 -9.88
CA ASP A 121 -6.03 8.02 -8.89
C ASP A 121 -5.64 6.56 -9.14
N GLU A 122 -5.61 6.11 -10.40
CA GLU A 122 -5.09 4.79 -10.75
C GLU A 122 -3.60 4.64 -10.38
N LEU A 123 -2.79 5.68 -10.61
CA LEU A 123 -1.39 5.69 -10.15
C LEU A 123 -1.31 5.51 -8.63
N LYS A 124 -2.15 6.21 -7.86
CA LYS A 124 -2.17 6.09 -6.40
C LYS A 124 -2.53 4.67 -5.95
N ASP A 125 -3.52 4.07 -6.59
CA ASP A 125 -3.96 2.70 -6.29
C ASP A 125 -2.86 1.66 -6.57
N LEU A 126 -2.07 1.84 -7.63
CA LEU A 126 -0.92 1.00 -7.92
C LEU A 126 0.20 1.16 -6.86
N PHE A 127 0.42 2.38 -6.35
CA PHE A 127 1.35 2.62 -5.23
C PHE A 127 0.87 2.00 -3.92
N ASN A 128 -0.41 2.10 -3.60
CA ASN A 128 -1.03 1.47 -2.43
C ASN A 128 -0.93 -0.07 -2.52
N THR A 129 -1.26 -0.64 -3.68
CA THR A 129 -1.13 -2.06 -3.94
C THR A 129 0.33 -2.52 -3.79
N THR A 130 1.28 -1.71 -4.24
CA THR A 130 2.72 -2.00 -4.07
C THR A 130 3.15 -1.93 -2.61
N GLU A 131 2.58 -1.01 -1.82
CA GLU A 131 2.80 -0.93 -0.37
C GLU A 131 2.33 -2.18 0.35
N ASP A 132 1.20 -2.76 -0.02
CA ASP A 132 0.72 -4.01 0.59
C ASP A 132 1.79 -5.12 0.45
N TYR A 133 2.37 -5.28 -0.74
CA TYR A 133 3.47 -6.24 -0.95
C TYR A 133 4.74 -5.90 -0.16
N PHE A 134 5.03 -4.62 0.05
CA PHE A 134 6.14 -4.22 0.92
C PHE A 134 5.87 -4.58 2.39
N LEU A 135 4.65 -4.34 2.87
CA LEU A 135 4.25 -4.64 4.25
C LEU A 135 4.19 -6.15 4.51
N ASP A 136 3.89 -6.94 3.48
CA ASP A 136 3.88 -8.41 3.49
C ASP A 136 5.27 -9.04 3.28
N ASP A 137 6.35 -8.25 3.30
CA ASP A 137 7.75 -8.70 3.15
C ASP A 137 8.10 -9.29 1.76
N HIS A 138 7.27 -9.06 0.75
CA HIS A 138 7.55 -9.40 -0.65
C HIS A 138 8.48 -8.35 -1.29
N LEU A 139 9.66 -8.14 -0.69
CA LEU A 139 10.53 -6.99 -0.96
C LEU A 139 11.06 -6.93 -2.41
N ILE A 140 11.31 -8.08 -3.05
CA ILE A 140 11.78 -8.13 -4.44
C ILE A 140 10.67 -7.68 -5.39
N LEU A 141 9.45 -8.18 -5.19
CA LEU A 141 8.28 -7.78 -5.96
C LEU A 141 8.00 -6.28 -5.77
N ALA A 142 7.92 -5.82 -4.52
CA ALA A 142 7.68 -4.42 -4.21
C ALA A 142 8.75 -3.49 -4.80
N ARG A 143 10.04 -3.88 -4.73
CA ARG A 143 11.13 -3.12 -5.38
C ARG A 143 10.90 -2.94 -6.87
N ASP A 144 10.59 -4.03 -7.55
CA ASP A 144 10.46 -4.04 -9.01
C ASP A 144 9.24 -3.23 -9.46
N LEU A 145 8.13 -3.28 -8.71
CA LEU A 145 6.93 -2.47 -8.92
C LEU A 145 7.20 -0.98 -8.67
N TYR A 146 7.76 -0.61 -7.51
CA TYR A 146 8.10 0.77 -7.21
C TYR A 146 9.02 1.38 -8.26
N LYS A 147 10.02 0.62 -8.72
CA LYS A 147 10.92 1.08 -9.79
C LYS A 147 10.13 1.45 -11.05
N LYS A 148 9.19 0.61 -11.45
CA LYS A 148 8.39 0.80 -12.67
C LYS A 148 7.42 1.97 -12.54
N LEU A 149 6.81 2.14 -11.37
CA LEU A 149 5.96 3.30 -11.05
C LEU A 149 6.76 4.61 -11.05
N PHE A 150 7.96 4.65 -10.47
CA PHE A 150 8.80 5.84 -10.54
C PHE A 150 9.30 6.12 -11.95
N GLN A 151 9.60 5.10 -12.74
CA GLN A 151 9.92 5.29 -14.17
C GLN A 151 8.76 5.92 -14.92
N LEU A 152 7.53 5.46 -14.70
CA LEU A 152 6.34 6.09 -15.25
C LEU A 152 6.23 7.57 -14.83
N MET A 153 6.43 7.88 -13.55
CA MET A 153 6.41 9.27 -13.09
C MET A 153 7.51 10.14 -13.72
N ASP A 154 8.71 9.60 -13.88
CA ASP A 154 9.84 10.31 -14.47
C ASP A 154 9.66 10.55 -15.99
N GLU A 155 8.81 9.76 -16.66
CA GLU A 155 8.51 9.92 -18.09
C GLU A 155 7.53 11.07 -18.39
N PHE A 156 6.72 11.50 -17.42
CA PHE A 156 5.71 12.55 -17.61
C PHE A 156 5.89 13.70 -16.61
N ASP A 157 6.21 14.89 -17.12
CA ASP A 157 6.43 16.13 -16.33
C ASP A 157 5.17 16.68 -15.63
N GLY A 158 4.04 15.95 -15.62
CA GLY A 158 2.75 16.39 -15.08
C GLY A 158 2.46 15.98 -13.62
N PHE A 159 3.15 14.97 -13.10
CA PHE A 159 2.82 14.37 -11.80
C PHE A 159 3.22 15.24 -10.58
N ASP A 160 4.32 15.99 -10.67
CA ASP A 160 4.86 16.84 -9.59
C ASP A 160 4.69 18.36 -9.89
N SER A 161 3.99 18.71 -10.97
CA SER A 161 3.89 20.07 -11.48
C SER A 161 2.54 20.71 -11.12
N TYR A 162 2.57 21.69 -10.21
CA TYR A 162 1.46 22.64 -9.96
C TYR A 162 1.00 23.41 -11.22
N LYS A 163 1.74 23.27 -12.34
CA LYS A 163 1.51 24.00 -13.58
C LYS A 163 0.67 23.21 -14.59
N TYR A 164 0.54 21.89 -14.45
CA TYR A 164 -0.08 21.01 -15.46
C TYR A 164 -0.87 19.81 -14.88
N GLY A 165 -1.17 19.80 -13.57
CA GLY A 165 -1.94 18.69 -12.97
C GLY A 165 -2.23 18.81 -11.46
N TYR A 166 -2.96 17.81 -10.97
CA TYR A 166 -3.36 17.64 -9.58
C TYR A 166 -2.16 17.35 -8.67
N SER A 167 -2.18 17.91 -7.46
CA SER A 167 -1.18 17.58 -6.44
C SER A 167 -1.26 16.08 -6.14
N LEU A 168 -0.21 15.33 -6.52
CA LEU A 168 -0.07 13.95 -6.07
C LEU A 168 -0.08 13.86 -4.55
N SER A 169 0.50 14.85 -3.87
CA SER A 169 0.55 14.88 -2.42
C SER A 169 -0.83 15.20 -1.84
N SER A 170 -1.39 14.26 -1.09
CA SER A 170 -2.56 14.44 -0.24
C SER A 170 -2.22 14.01 1.19
N ASP A 171 -3.14 14.22 2.14
CA ASP A 171 -2.97 13.69 3.51
C ASP A 171 -2.83 12.16 3.55
N THR A 172 -3.29 11.47 2.51
CA THR A 172 -3.27 10.00 2.38
C THR A 172 -2.23 9.47 1.39
N PHE A 173 -1.62 10.33 0.58
CA PHE A 173 -0.64 9.92 -0.44
C PHE A 173 0.64 10.75 -0.33
N CYS A 174 1.73 10.08 0.09
CA CYS A 174 3.02 10.73 0.32
C CYS A 174 4.12 10.10 -0.54
N ILE A 175 4.48 10.76 -1.64
CA ILE A 175 5.52 10.27 -2.56
C ILE A 175 6.87 10.05 -1.87
N LYS A 176 7.19 10.88 -0.86
CA LYS A 176 8.42 10.74 -0.07
C LYS A 176 8.45 9.43 0.72
N GLU A 177 7.29 8.97 1.19
CA GLU A 177 7.18 7.72 1.92
C GLU A 177 7.37 6.52 0.99
N TYR A 178 6.75 6.51 -0.20
CA TYR A 178 7.00 5.47 -1.20
C TYR A 178 8.47 5.45 -1.67
N ARG A 179 9.10 6.62 -1.85
CA ARG A 179 10.54 6.69 -2.14
C ARG A 179 11.38 6.10 -1.01
N ALA A 180 11.02 6.36 0.26
CA ALA A 180 11.71 5.79 1.41
C ALA A 180 11.55 4.25 1.47
N ARG A 181 10.33 3.74 1.20
CA ARG A 181 10.05 2.30 1.13
C ARG A 181 10.82 1.63 0.00
N PHE A 182 10.84 2.22 -1.19
CA PHE A 182 11.64 1.74 -2.31
C PHE A 182 13.13 1.68 -1.98
N CYS A 183 13.70 2.73 -1.40
CA CYS A 183 15.10 2.74 -0.95
C CYS A 183 15.37 1.60 0.04
N ARG A 184 14.42 1.31 0.94
CA ARG A 184 14.51 0.18 1.85
C ARG A 184 14.46 -1.17 1.11
N CYS A 185 13.55 -1.36 0.15
CA CYS A 185 13.53 -2.57 -0.67
C CYS A 185 14.85 -2.76 -1.42
N VAL A 186 15.42 -1.70 -2.00
CA VAL A 186 16.72 -1.75 -2.67
C VAL A 186 17.83 -2.14 -1.69
N TYR A 187 17.86 -1.53 -0.51
CA TYR A 187 18.87 -1.84 0.51
C TYR A 187 18.75 -3.27 1.03
N ASP A 188 17.55 -3.71 1.41
CA ASP A 188 17.31 -5.02 2.02
C ASP A 188 17.43 -6.18 1.01
N THR A 189 17.20 -5.92 -0.29
CA THR A 189 17.40 -6.90 -1.37
C THR A 189 18.76 -6.81 -2.07
N SER A 190 19.56 -5.77 -1.79
CA SER A 190 20.94 -5.74 -2.22
C SER A 190 21.74 -6.76 -1.42
N ASP A 191 22.47 -7.62 -2.13
CA ASP A 191 23.20 -8.75 -1.56
C ASP A 191 23.96 -8.35 -0.29
N LYS A 192 23.58 -8.93 0.86
CA LYS A 192 24.33 -8.80 2.13
C LYS A 192 25.63 -9.61 2.13
N SER A 193 26.17 -9.97 0.97
CA SER A 193 27.40 -10.76 0.82
C SER A 193 28.69 -9.98 1.11
N ILE A 194 28.58 -8.70 1.50
CA ILE A 194 29.72 -7.86 1.90
C ILE A 194 29.40 -7.10 3.19
N ARG A 195 29.23 -7.79 4.32
CA ARG A 195 29.52 -7.26 5.67
C ARG A 195 30.02 -8.35 6.59
#